data_AF-A0A1H1J4V9-F1
#
_entry.id   AF-A0A1H1J4V9-F1
#
_cell.length_a   1.000
_cell.length_b   1.000
_cell.length_c   1.000
_cell.angle_alpha   90.00
_cell.angle_beta   90.00
_cell.angle_gamma   90.00
#
_symmetry.space_group_name_H-M   'P 1'
#
loop_
_entity.id
_entity.type
_entity.pdbx_description
1 polymer ?
#
loop_
_entity_poly.entity_id
_entity_poly.type
_entity_poly.pdbx_seq_one_letter_code
_entity_poly.pdbx_strand_id
1 'polypeptide(L)'
;MNLASDLPDDPTLHQLIQLLHEEIGLPERKTICLDTSINFDLGCNGADAQHLIESLEEQFAIDFIDYDAYRYFQPEGFDVFLKRRAKGRGDKVPLTIGMLYRAIKAQRWDTSELEGMELNA
;
A
#
# COMPACT_ATOMS: atom_id res chain seq x y z
N MET A 1 1.01 1.77 19.04
CA MET A 1 0.17 1.35 17.89
C MET A 1 -1.03 0.54 18.38
N ASN A 2 -2.23 0.80 17.87
CA ASN A 2 -3.39 -0.06 18.09
C ASN A 2 -3.57 -0.95 16.85
N LEU A 3 -3.49 -2.27 17.04
CA LEU A 3 -3.72 -3.25 15.99
C LEU A 3 -5.12 -3.81 16.12
N ALA A 4 -5.83 -3.95 15.00
CA ALA A 4 -7.15 -4.56 15.00
C ALA A 4 -7.09 -6.02 15.46
N SER A 5 -8.10 -6.45 16.19
CA SER A 5 -8.23 -7.83 16.67
C SER A 5 -8.43 -8.85 15.53
N ASP A 6 -8.75 -8.38 14.33
CA ASP A 6 -8.95 -9.18 13.12
C ASP A 6 -7.65 -9.45 12.34
N LEU A 7 -6.55 -8.78 12.72
CA LEU A 7 -5.25 -9.03 12.09
C LEU A 7 -4.77 -10.45 12.42
N PRO A 8 -4.36 -11.25 11.41
CA PRO A 8 -3.78 -12.55 11.68
C PRO A 8 -2.47 -12.39 12.46
N ASP A 9 -2.25 -13.23 13.47
CA ASP A 9 -1.01 -13.29 14.25
C ASP A 9 0.09 -13.94 13.39
N ASP A 10 0.57 -13.19 12.40
CA ASP A 10 1.53 -13.64 11.42
C ASP A 10 2.81 -12.80 11.50
N PRO A 11 4.00 -13.43 11.56
CA PRO A 11 5.25 -12.69 11.68
C PRO A 11 5.50 -11.75 10.49
N THR A 12 5.06 -12.14 9.30
CA THR A 12 5.18 -11.31 8.08
C THR A 12 4.34 -10.04 8.22
N LEU A 13 3.13 -10.15 8.76
CA LEU A 13 2.26 -9.00 8.98
C LEU A 13 2.85 -8.04 10.02
N HIS A 14 3.39 -8.57 11.12
CA HIS A 14 4.06 -7.75 12.11
C HIS A 14 5.27 -7.00 11.53
N GLN A 15 6.08 -7.65 10.69
CA GLN A 15 7.19 -6.99 10.00
C GLN A 15 6.69 -5.90 9.05
N LEU A 16 5.64 -6.16 8.28
CA LEU A 16 5.04 -5.18 7.38
C LEU A 16 4.55 -3.94 8.14
N ILE A 17 3.81 -4.14 9.24
CA ILE A 17 3.33 -3.05 10.10
C ILE A 17 4.50 -2.23 10.67
N GLN A 18 5.56 -2.91 11.10
CA GLN A 18 6.74 -2.25 11.64
C GLN A 18 7.47 -1.42 10.57
N LEU A 19 7.60 -1.95 9.37
CA LEU A 19 8.15 -1.24 8.22
C LEU A 19 7.31 0.00 7.87
N LEU A 20 5.98 -0.13 7.79
CA LEU A 20 5.08 0.99 7.58
C LEU A 20 5.20 2.07 8.68
N HIS A 21 5.45 1.65 9.92
CA HIS A 21 5.66 2.57 11.03
C HIS A 21 6.97 3.33 10.90
N GLU A 22 8.05 2.67 10.46
CA GLU A 22 9.36 3.28 10.26
C GLU A 22 9.37 4.23 9.06
N GLU A 23 8.77 3.81 7.95
CA GLU A 23 8.80 4.54 6.67
C GLU A 23 7.83 5.73 6.66
N ILE A 24 6.58 5.53 7.12
CA ILE A 24 5.49 6.52 6.99
C ILE A 24 5.14 7.17 8.33
N GLY A 25 5.41 6.49 9.45
CA GLY A 25 5.01 6.96 10.78
C GLY A 25 3.55 6.66 11.10
N LEU A 26 3.21 5.39 11.35
CA LEU A 26 1.85 4.98 11.68
C LEU A 26 1.28 5.72 12.91
N PRO A 27 0.07 6.29 12.82
CA PRO A 27 -0.54 7.02 13.92
C PRO A 27 -0.93 6.07 15.07
N GLU A 28 -0.41 6.32 16.27
CA GLU A 28 -0.62 5.46 17.45
C GLU A 28 -2.08 5.40 17.91
N ARG A 29 -2.86 6.44 17.55
CA ARG A 29 -4.28 6.62 17.91
C ARG A 29 -5.23 5.93 16.93
N LYS A 30 -4.72 5.41 15.82
CA LYS A 30 -5.54 4.74 14.81
C LYS A 30 -5.38 3.24 14.93
N THR A 31 -6.49 2.54 14.74
CA THR A 31 -6.50 1.09 14.63
C THR A 31 -6.10 0.72 13.21
N ILE A 32 -4.96 0.04 13.08
CA ILE A 32 -4.49 -0.47 11.80
C ILE A 32 -5.12 -1.84 11.54
N CYS A 33 -5.70 -2.00 10.35
CA CYS A 33 -6.40 -3.20 9.87
C CYS A 33 -5.89 -3.58 8.47
N LEU A 34 -6.23 -4.76 7.97
CA LEU A 34 -5.95 -5.15 6.58
C LEU A 34 -6.63 -4.22 5.56
N ASP A 35 -7.79 -3.67 5.91
CA ASP A 35 -8.55 -2.71 5.08
C ASP A 35 -7.97 -1.29 5.11
N THR A 36 -7.03 -1.01 6.03
CA THR A 36 -6.42 0.32 6.14
C THR A 36 -5.67 0.67 4.86
N SER A 37 -6.12 1.73 4.18
CA SER A 37 -5.52 2.20 2.94
C SER A 37 -4.28 3.05 3.19
N ILE A 38 -3.11 2.63 2.74
CA ILE A 38 -1.84 3.31 2.99
C ILE A 38 -1.81 4.69 2.30
N ASN A 39 -2.37 4.77 1.09
CA ASN A 39 -2.44 6.01 0.32
C ASN A 39 -3.47 7.01 0.84
N PHE A 40 -4.65 6.55 1.29
CA PHE A 40 -5.74 7.43 1.74
C PHE A 40 -5.75 7.67 3.25
N ASP A 41 -5.52 6.61 4.02
CA ASP A 41 -5.66 6.60 5.48
C ASP A 41 -4.39 7.08 6.18
N LEU A 42 -3.23 6.63 5.68
CA LEU A 42 -1.90 7.02 6.19
C LEU A 42 -1.31 8.20 5.42
N GLY A 43 -1.89 8.54 4.26
CA GLY A 43 -1.41 9.65 3.42
C GLY A 43 -0.06 9.39 2.76
N CYS A 44 0.41 8.14 2.69
CA CYS A 44 1.65 7.78 1.99
C CYS A 44 1.50 8.02 0.49
N ASN A 45 2.29 8.92 -0.08
CA ASN A 45 2.24 9.24 -1.51
C ASN A 45 3.59 9.76 -2.02
N GLY A 46 3.69 10.00 -3.33
CA GLY A 46 4.90 10.53 -3.98
C GLY A 46 6.21 9.87 -3.56
N ALA A 47 7.04 10.59 -2.82
CA ALA A 47 8.36 10.12 -2.40
C ALA A 47 8.30 9.05 -1.30
N ASP A 48 7.41 9.19 -0.32
CA ASP A 48 7.24 8.21 0.76
C ASP A 48 6.82 6.84 0.20
N ALA A 49 5.97 6.87 -0.82
CA ALA A 49 5.49 5.68 -1.50
C ALA A 49 6.59 4.96 -2.28
N GLN A 50 7.50 5.68 -2.92
CA GLN A 50 8.63 5.07 -3.63
C GLN A 50 9.54 4.35 -2.64
N HIS A 51 9.93 5.05 -1.57
CA HIS A 51 10.81 4.49 -0.55
C HIS A 51 10.20 3.24 0.10
N LEU A 52 8.90 3.27 0.41
CA LEU A 52 8.17 2.12 0.94
C LEU A 52 8.27 0.88 0.01
N ILE A 53 8.08 1.07 -1.30
CA ILE A 53 8.11 -0.03 -2.26
C ILE A 53 9.51 -0.60 -2.42
N GLU A 54 10.54 0.26 -2.46
CA GLU A 54 11.95 -0.16 -2.48
C GLU A 54 12.26 -0.98 -1.22
N SER A 55 11.90 -0.48 -0.03
CA SER A 55 12.06 -1.20 1.23
C SER A 55 11.31 -2.54 1.25
N LEU A 56 10.12 -2.62 0.65
CA LEU A 56 9.35 -3.86 0.54
C LEU A 56 10.05 -4.88 -0.38
N GLU A 57 10.55 -4.42 -1.53
CA GLU A 57 11.29 -5.26 -2.47
C GLU A 57 12.55 -5.84 -1.81
N GLU A 58 13.32 -5.00 -1.11
CA GLU A 58 14.56 -5.41 -0.46
C GLU A 58 14.32 -6.31 0.77
N GLN A 59 13.36 -5.97 1.63
CA GLN A 59 13.14 -6.73 2.87
C GLN A 59 12.37 -8.04 2.66
N PHE A 60 11.42 -8.06 1.72
CA PHE A 60 10.54 -9.20 1.51
C PHE A 60 10.79 -9.95 0.21
N ALA A 61 11.73 -9.48 -0.63
CA ALA A 61 12.05 -10.07 -1.93
C ALA A 61 10.79 -10.27 -2.79
N ILE A 62 9.98 -9.21 -2.92
CA ILE A 62 8.74 -9.21 -3.70
C ILE A 62 9.06 -8.83 -5.14
N ASP A 63 8.62 -9.63 -6.09
CA ASP A 63 8.70 -9.27 -7.50
C ASP A 63 7.57 -8.29 -7.90
N PHE A 64 7.90 -7.01 -8.09
CA PHE A 64 6.97 -5.95 -8.51
C PHE A 64 6.78 -5.87 -10.04
N ILE A 65 6.63 -7.02 -10.71
CA ILE A 65 6.62 -7.11 -12.18
C ILE A 65 5.44 -6.35 -12.82
N ASP A 66 4.25 -6.39 -12.21
CA ASP A 66 3.02 -5.76 -12.73
C ASP A 66 2.58 -4.53 -11.89
N TYR A 67 3.47 -4.01 -11.06
CA TYR A 67 3.16 -2.92 -10.15
C TYR A 67 3.21 -1.56 -10.85
N ASP A 68 2.09 -0.83 -10.83
CA ASP A 68 2.02 0.56 -11.32
C ASP A 68 1.77 1.52 -10.15
N ALA A 69 2.83 2.22 -9.70
CA ALA A 69 2.72 3.18 -8.61
C ALA A 69 1.71 4.30 -8.90
N TYR A 70 1.54 4.71 -10.16
CA TYR A 70 0.57 5.75 -10.56
C TYR A 70 -0.89 5.31 -10.46
N ARG A 71 -1.15 4.02 -10.21
CA ARG A 71 -2.49 3.47 -9.98
C ARG A 71 -2.96 3.70 -8.55
N TYR A 72 -2.02 3.61 -7.60
CA TYR A 72 -2.28 3.66 -6.16
C TYR A 72 -1.89 5.00 -5.55
N PHE A 73 -0.74 5.53 -5.94
CA PHE A 73 -0.15 6.73 -5.35
C PHE A 73 -0.42 7.95 -6.20
N GLN A 74 -0.76 9.05 -5.53
CA GLN A 74 -0.84 10.34 -6.19
C GLN A 74 0.57 10.85 -6.42
N PRO A 75 0.88 11.33 -7.63
CA PRO A 75 2.14 11.99 -7.81
C PRO A 75 2.11 13.33 -7.07
N GLU A 76 3.09 13.54 -6.20
CA GLU A 76 3.27 14.83 -5.53
C GLU A 76 3.66 15.89 -6.54
N GLY A 77 2.79 16.87 -6.75
CA GLY A 77 3.08 18.00 -7.61
C GLY A 77 1.85 18.73 -8.11
N PHE A 78 1.94 20.06 -8.13
CA PHE A 78 1.03 20.96 -8.86
C PHE A 78 1.20 20.84 -10.40
N ASP A 79 1.78 19.74 -10.88
CA ASP A 79 2.09 19.59 -12.28
C ASP A 79 0.79 19.36 -13.05
N VAL A 80 0.38 20.40 -13.77
CA VAL A 80 -0.89 20.45 -14.52
C VAL A 80 -0.94 19.29 -15.54
N PHE A 81 0.22 18.79 -15.98
CA PHE A 81 0.34 17.64 -16.86
C PHE A 81 0.07 16.30 -16.15
N LEU A 82 0.57 16.10 -14.93
CA LEU A 82 0.23 14.94 -14.09
C LEU A 82 -1.25 14.92 -13.72
N LYS A 83 -1.81 16.08 -13.32
CA LYS A 83 -3.26 16.20 -13.08
C LYS A 83 -4.07 15.87 -14.32
N ARG A 84 -3.62 16.28 -15.51
CA ARG A 84 -4.33 15.98 -16.77
C ARG A 84 -4.24 14.51 -17.15
N ARG A 85 -3.13 13.80 -16.83
CA ARG A 85 -3.03 12.34 -16.98
C ARG A 85 -3.84 11.57 -15.93
N ALA A 86 -3.95 12.08 -14.71
CA ALA A 86 -4.78 11.49 -13.66
C ALA A 86 -6.29 11.72 -13.88
N LYS A 87 -6.69 12.80 -14.59
CA LYS A 87 -8.09 13.20 -14.85
C LYS A 87 -8.88 12.30 -15.83
N GLY A 88 -8.42 11.08 -16.07
CA GLY A 88 -9.12 10.11 -16.92
C GLY A 88 -8.89 8.65 -16.55
N ARG A 89 -8.10 8.39 -15.50
CA ARG A 89 -8.04 7.09 -14.84
C ARG A 89 -9.14 7.12 -13.78
N GLY A 90 -10.02 6.13 -13.75
CA GLY A 90 -11.24 6.09 -12.93
C GLY A 90 -10.99 6.22 -11.42
N ASP A 91 -11.99 5.85 -10.61
CA ASP A 91 -11.86 5.85 -9.15
C ASP A 91 -10.54 5.19 -8.72
N LYS A 92 -9.75 5.92 -7.94
CA LYS A 92 -8.41 5.48 -7.53
C LYS A 92 -8.57 4.29 -6.60
N VAL A 93 -7.80 3.24 -6.85
CA VAL A 93 -7.85 2.05 -6.00
C VAL A 93 -7.08 2.32 -4.70
N PRO A 94 -7.70 2.12 -3.53
CA PRO A 94 -7.00 2.19 -2.25
C PRO A 94 -5.95 1.08 -2.17
N LEU A 95 -4.72 1.45 -1.83
CA LEU A 95 -3.68 0.46 -1.57
C LEU A 95 -3.77 0.05 -0.11
N THR A 96 -4.42 -1.07 0.17
CA THR A 96 -4.61 -1.53 1.54
C THR A 96 -3.45 -2.37 2.06
N ILE A 97 -3.27 -2.42 3.38
CA ILE A 97 -2.24 -3.27 4.02
C ILE A 97 -2.47 -4.74 3.65
N GLY A 98 -3.72 -5.17 3.48
CA GLY A 98 -4.08 -6.50 3.01
C GLY A 98 -3.50 -6.84 1.64
N MET A 99 -3.44 -5.86 0.72
CA MET A 99 -2.82 -6.07 -0.59
C MET A 99 -1.32 -6.32 -0.46
N LEU A 100 -0.62 -5.48 0.32
CA LEU A 100 0.81 -5.66 0.58
C LEU A 100 1.09 -7.00 1.25
N TYR A 101 0.32 -7.35 2.29
CA TYR A 101 0.48 -8.60 3.01
C TYR A 101 0.36 -9.82 2.08
N ARG A 102 -0.61 -9.81 1.17
CA ARG A 102 -0.74 -10.87 0.15
C ARG A 102 0.41 -10.87 -0.84
N ALA A 103 0.82 -9.71 -1.34
CA ALA A 103 1.95 -9.61 -2.26
C ALA A 103 3.22 -10.19 -1.65
N ILE A 104 3.46 -9.89 -0.36
CA ILE A 104 4.58 -10.47 0.41
C ILE A 104 4.43 -11.99 0.55
N LYS A 105 3.24 -12.47 0.93
CA LYS A 105 2.98 -13.92 1.05
C LYS A 105 3.17 -14.66 -0.27
N ALA A 106 2.81 -14.04 -1.38
CA ALA A 106 2.99 -14.58 -2.72
C ALA A 106 4.40 -14.30 -3.28
N GLN A 107 5.21 -13.49 -2.59
CA GLN A 107 6.49 -12.93 -3.03
C GLN A 107 6.43 -12.30 -4.44
N ARG A 108 5.26 -11.82 -4.83
CA ARG A 108 5.00 -11.24 -6.15
C ARG A 108 3.84 -10.25 -6.06
N TRP A 109 3.93 -9.19 -6.85
CA TRP A 109 2.85 -8.23 -6.99
C TRP A 109 1.91 -8.65 -8.13
N ASP A 110 0.69 -9.07 -7.77
CA ASP A 110 -0.34 -9.43 -8.76
C ASP A 110 -1.53 -8.47 -8.67
N THR A 111 -1.46 -7.39 -9.44
CA THR A 111 -2.47 -6.31 -9.41
C THR A 111 -3.89 -6.85 -9.64
N SER A 112 -4.05 -7.79 -10.57
CA SER A 112 -5.37 -8.36 -10.89
C SER A 112 -5.95 -9.19 -9.75
N GLU A 113 -5.13 -10.03 -9.09
CA GLU A 113 -5.59 -10.81 -7.93
C GLU A 113 -5.89 -9.90 -6.72
N LEU A 114 -5.04 -8.92 -6.47
CA LEU A 114 -5.16 -8.03 -5.31
C LEU A 114 -6.37 -7.09 -5.44
N GLU A 115 -6.57 -6.45 -6.61
CA GLU A 115 -7.74 -5.60 -6.86
C GLU A 115 -9.05 -6.41 -6.91
N GLY A 116 -9.00 -7.65 -7.43
CA GLY A 116 -10.17 -8.53 -7.52
C GLY A 116 -10.74 -8.95 -6.16
N MET A 117 -9.93 -8.88 -5.11
CA MET A 117 -10.35 -9.19 -3.74
C MET A 117 -11.11 -8.05 -3.07
N GLU A 118 -10.83 -6.81 -3.45
CA GLU A 118 -11.50 -5.63 -2.91
C GLU A 118 -12.90 -5.45 -3.51
N LEU A 119 -13.12 -5.89 -4.76
CA LEU A 119 -14.40 -5.81 -5.47
C LEU A 119 -15.50 -6.77 -4.97
N ASN A 120 -15.27 -7.54 -3.90
CA ASN A 120 -16.25 -8.47 -3.32
C ASN A 120 -16.74 -8.09 -1.90
N ALA A 121 -16.50 -6.84 -1.45
CA ALA A 121 -17.03 -6.30 -0.19
C ALA A 121 -18.39 -5.61 -0.37
#